data_AF-A0A5J5DK70-F1
#
_entry.id   AF-A0A5J5DK70-F1
#
_cell.length_a   1.000
_cell.length_b   1.000
_cell.length_c   1.000
_cell.angle_alpha   90.00
_cell.angle_beta   90.00
_cell.angle_gamma   90.00
#
_symmetry.space_group_name_H-M   'P 1'
#
loop_
_entity.id
_entity.type
_entity.pdbx_description
1 polymer ?
#
loop_
_entity_poly.entity_id
_entity_poly.type
_entity_poly.pdbx_seq_one_letter_code
_entity_poly.pdbx_strand_id
1 'polypeptide(L)'
;MAQKEKLQCLKDFHKDTLKPSPGAFLIPYFIFLFGGGLPVFFLEVALGQFTSEGGITCWEKLCPIFTGIGYASVVIVSLLNIYYIVILAWGLYYLFQCFQPELPWAKCNQSWNTDRCIEDTYRKNKSLWLAANATNFTSPVVYITATFPFVMLIVLLIRGVTLPGASAGIKFYLYPDLARLKDPE
;
A
#
# COMPACT_ATOMS: atom_id res chain seq x y z
N MET A 1 -19.25 27.76 -24.72
CA MET A 1 -19.08 26.45 -24.05
C MET A 1 -17.64 26.23 -23.59
N ALA A 2 -16.64 26.37 -24.47
CA ALA A 2 -15.22 26.20 -24.14
C ALA A 2 -14.70 27.00 -22.91
N GLN A 3 -15.26 28.18 -22.61
CA GLN A 3 -14.84 29.00 -21.46
C GLN A 3 -15.39 28.50 -20.12
N LYS A 4 -16.56 27.83 -20.12
CA LYS A 4 -17.10 27.13 -18.95
C LYS A 4 -16.33 25.84 -18.67
N GLU A 5 -15.94 25.10 -19.72
CA GLU A 5 -15.11 23.90 -19.58
C GLU A 5 -13.72 24.22 -19.05
N LYS A 6 -13.08 25.32 -19.50
CA LYS A 6 -11.80 25.77 -18.94
C LYS A 6 -11.90 26.16 -17.46
N LEU A 7 -13.00 26.80 -17.05
CA LEU A 7 -13.22 27.17 -15.65
C LEU A 7 -13.52 25.95 -14.77
N GLN A 8 -14.24 24.96 -15.31
CA GLN A 8 -14.49 23.68 -14.64
C GLN A 8 -13.18 22.90 -14.46
N CYS A 9 -12.39 22.77 -15.53
CA CYS A 9 -11.08 22.14 -15.49
C CYS A 9 -10.09 22.86 -14.55
N LEU A 10 -10.13 24.19 -14.45
CA LEU A 10 -9.33 24.95 -13.48
C LEU A 10 -9.77 24.73 -12.03
N LYS A 11 -11.07 24.60 -11.78
CA LYS A 11 -11.60 24.26 -10.44
C LYS A 11 -11.26 22.84 -10.05
N ASP A 12 -11.35 21.90 -10.99
CA ASP A 12 -10.97 20.50 -10.79
C ASP A 12 -9.45 20.38 -10.57
N PHE A 13 -8.64 21.10 -11.33
CA PHE A 13 -7.18 21.17 -11.14
C PHE A 13 -6.77 21.82 -9.81
N HIS A 14 -7.56 22.77 -9.29
CA HIS A 14 -7.35 23.35 -7.95
C HIS A 14 -7.76 22.38 -6.84
N LYS A 15 -8.85 21.60 -7.05
CA LYS A 15 -9.27 20.51 -6.15
C LYS A 15 -8.22 19.39 -6.12
N ASP A 16 -7.58 19.09 -7.24
CA ASP A 16 -6.51 18.09 -7.38
C ASP A 16 -5.15 18.54 -6.82
N THR A 17 -4.93 19.86 -6.66
CA THR A 17 -3.75 20.39 -5.95
C THR A 17 -3.95 20.42 -4.43
N LEU A 18 -5.20 20.39 -3.97
CA LEU A 18 -5.63 20.11 -2.61
C LEU A 18 -5.89 18.61 -2.43
N LYS A 19 -4.89 17.76 -2.73
CA LYS A 19 -4.95 16.35 -2.35
C LYS A 19 -5.27 16.25 -0.85
N PRO A 20 -6.15 15.32 -0.43
CA PRO A 20 -6.51 15.19 0.99
C PRO A 20 -5.23 15.03 1.80
N SER A 21 -5.03 15.91 2.78
CA SER A 21 -3.91 15.77 3.71
C SER A 21 -4.13 14.46 4.49
N PRO A 22 -3.28 13.44 4.31
CA PRO A 22 -3.47 12.12 4.92
C PRO A 22 -3.57 12.19 6.46
N GLY A 23 -3.04 13.24 7.07
CA GLY A 23 -3.05 13.45 8.51
C GLY A 23 -4.46 13.63 9.10
N ALA A 24 -5.41 14.19 8.35
CA ALA A 24 -6.79 14.33 8.83
C ALA A 24 -7.53 12.97 8.87
N PHE A 25 -7.14 12.02 8.01
CA PHE A 25 -7.71 10.67 7.96
C PHE A 25 -7.40 9.83 9.22
N LEU A 26 -6.35 10.18 9.97
CA LEU A 26 -5.99 9.48 11.21
C LEU A 26 -7.08 9.59 12.29
N ILE A 27 -7.84 10.69 12.31
CA ILE A 27 -8.91 10.92 13.31
C ILE A 27 -10.06 9.90 13.14
N PRO A 28 -10.75 9.82 11.97
CA PRO A 28 -11.78 8.80 11.77
C PRO A 28 -11.20 7.38 11.83
N TYR A 29 -9.95 7.17 11.41
CA TYR A 29 -9.28 5.88 11.54
C TYR A 29 -9.28 5.38 12.99
N PHE A 30 -8.85 6.21 13.96
CA PHE A 30 -8.87 5.79 15.38
C PHE A 30 -10.29 5.61 15.92
N ILE A 31 -11.26 6.43 15.50
CA ILE A 31 -12.66 6.29 15.92
C ILE A 31 -13.23 4.95 15.44
N PHE A 32 -13.07 4.60 14.16
CA PHE A 32 -13.54 3.32 13.63
C PHE A 32 -12.72 2.13 14.15
N LEU A 33 -11.42 2.31 14.41
CA LEU A 33 -10.57 1.29 15.02
C LEU A 33 -11.09 0.88 16.40
N PHE A 34 -11.30 1.84 17.31
CA PHE A 34 -11.74 1.53 18.68
C PHE A 34 -13.26 1.30 18.77
N GLY A 35 -14.06 1.99 17.96
CA GLY A 35 -15.52 1.89 17.99
C GLY A 35 -16.08 0.69 17.23
N GLY A 36 -15.41 0.23 16.18
CA GLY A 36 -15.91 -0.85 15.32
C GLY A 36 -14.91 -2.00 15.12
N GLY A 37 -13.68 -1.70 14.71
CA GLY A 37 -12.68 -2.72 14.36
C GLY A 37 -12.31 -3.62 15.53
N LEU A 38 -11.95 -3.03 16.68
CA LEU A 38 -11.53 -3.77 17.86
C LEU A 38 -12.69 -4.60 18.47
N PRO A 39 -13.92 -4.07 18.63
CA PRO A 39 -15.07 -4.88 19.05
C PRO A 39 -15.40 -6.03 18.10
N VAL A 40 -15.40 -5.80 16.78
CA VAL A 40 -15.69 -6.86 15.79
C VAL A 40 -14.62 -7.94 15.81
N PHE A 41 -13.34 -7.55 15.91
CA PHE A 41 -12.24 -8.50 16.04
C PHE A 41 -12.37 -9.36 17.30
N PHE A 42 -12.66 -8.75 18.45
CA PHE A 42 -12.88 -9.51 19.69
C PHE A 42 -14.10 -10.41 19.60
N LEU A 43 -15.19 -9.96 18.98
CA LEU A 43 -16.39 -10.75 18.77
C LEU A 43 -16.10 -11.97 17.89
N GLU A 44 -15.34 -11.81 16.81
CA GLU A 44 -14.96 -12.91 15.92
C GLU A 44 -14.07 -13.95 16.65
N VAL A 45 -13.06 -13.48 17.40
CA VAL A 45 -12.19 -14.36 18.19
C VAL A 45 -12.98 -15.09 19.27
N ALA A 46 -13.84 -14.40 20.01
CA ALA A 46 -14.66 -15.00 21.07
C ALA A 46 -15.65 -16.03 20.50
N LEU A 47 -16.31 -15.73 19.37
CA LEU A 47 -17.20 -16.68 18.70
C LEU A 47 -16.45 -17.91 18.18
N GLY A 48 -15.27 -17.72 17.60
CA GLY A 48 -14.41 -18.81 17.14
C GLY A 48 -13.98 -19.72 18.29
N GLN A 49 -13.59 -19.14 19.42
CA GLN A 49 -13.22 -19.91 20.62
C GLN A 49 -14.42 -20.62 21.25
N PHE A 50 -15.58 -19.96 21.35
CA PHE A 50 -16.78 -20.53 21.95
C PHE A 50 -17.35 -21.69 21.14
N THR A 51 -17.42 -21.54 19.82
CA THR A 51 -17.96 -22.59 18.94
C THR A 51 -16.93 -23.68 18.63
N SER A 52 -15.62 -23.35 18.63
CA SER A 52 -14.52 -24.26 18.27
C SER A 52 -14.71 -24.92 16.90
N GLU A 53 -15.36 -24.21 15.98
CA GLU A 53 -15.85 -24.71 14.70
C GLU A 53 -15.43 -23.77 13.56
N GLY A 54 -15.49 -24.25 12.32
CA GLY A 54 -15.18 -23.45 11.14
C GLY A 54 -16.24 -22.39 10.84
N GLY A 55 -15.93 -21.45 9.94
CA GLY A 55 -16.81 -20.31 9.64
C GLY A 55 -18.21 -20.69 9.15
N ILE A 56 -18.40 -21.82 8.45
CA ILE A 56 -19.74 -22.26 7.99
C ILE A 56 -20.53 -22.91 9.14
N THR A 57 -19.93 -23.89 9.82
CA THR A 57 -20.59 -24.67 10.89
C THR A 57 -20.84 -23.83 12.14
N CYS A 58 -20.05 -22.77 12.36
CA CYS A 58 -20.28 -21.76 13.40
C CYS A 58 -21.66 -21.07 13.26
N TRP A 59 -21.99 -20.58 12.05
CA TRP A 59 -23.28 -19.91 11.81
C TRP A 59 -24.47 -20.87 11.88
N GLU A 60 -24.30 -22.12 11.46
CA GLU A 60 -25.34 -23.13 11.55
C GLU A 60 -25.74 -23.45 13.01
N LYS A 61 -24.76 -23.52 13.92
CA LYS A 61 -25.00 -23.75 15.35
C LYS A 61 -25.55 -22.53 16.08
N LEU A 62 -25.20 -21.32 15.66
CA LEU A 62 -25.67 -20.09 16.29
C LEU A 62 -27.07 -19.70 15.82
N CYS A 63 -27.26 -19.59 14.50
CA CYS A 63 -28.56 -19.31 13.90
C CYS A 63 -28.60 -19.78 12.43
N PRO A 64 -29.35 -20.84 12.11
CA PRO A 64 -29.32 -21.47 10.79
C PRO A 64 -29.82 -20.58 9.64
N ILE A 65 -30.49 -19.46 9.94
CA ILE A 65 -30.87 -18.47 8.92
C ILE A 65 -29.65 -17.73 8.34
N PHE A 66 -28.56 -17.63 9.10
CA PHE A 66 -27.36 -16.88 8.73
C PHE A 66 -26.24 -17.76 8.17
N THR A 67 -26.49 -19.04 7.90
CA THR A 67 -25.50 -19.95 7.29
C THR A 67 -24.98 -19.44 5.94
N GLY A 68 -25.79 -18.65 5.21
CA GLY A 68 -25.37 -17.98 3.96
C GLY A 68 -24.16 -17.04 4.12
N ILE A 69 -23.96 -16.46 5.30
CA ILE A 69 -22.79 -15.59 5.60
C ILE A 69 -21.49 -16.40 5.52
N GLY A 70 -21.49 -17.63 6.06
CA GLY A 70 -20.34 -18.52 6.00
C GLY A 70 -19.96 -18.87 4.57
N TYR A 71 -20.93 -19.27 3.74
CA TYR A 71 -20.69 -19.55 2.32
C TYR A 71 -20.18 -18.32 1.55
N ALA A 72 -20.77 -17.15 1.79
CA ALA A 72 -20.32 -15.90 1.18
C ALA A 72 -18.86 -15.57 1.55
N SER A 73 -18.47 -15.74 2.82
CA SER A 73 -17.09 -15.51 3.24
C SER A 73 -16.09 -16.45 2.56
N VAL A 74 -16.44 -17.73 2.37
CA VAL A 74 -15.57 -18.70 1.69
C VAL A 74 -15.39 -18.33 0.21
N VAL A 75 -16.45 -17.90 -0.47
CA VAL A 75 -16.37 -17.43 -1.85
C VAL A 75 -15.48 -16.18 -1.94
N ILE A 76 -15.65 -15.20 -1.04
CA ILE A 76 -14.81 -13.99 -1.01
C ILE A 76 -13.33 -14.35 -0.78
N VAL A 77 -13.04 -15.21 0.19
CA VAL A 77 -11.66 -15.66 0.47
C VAL A 77 -11.07 -16.40 -0.74
N SER A 78 -11.87 -17.19 -1.46
CA SER A 78 -11.40 -17.88 -2.67
C SER A 78 -11.02 -16.92 -3.80
N LEU A 79 -11.81 -15.87 -4.02
CA LEU A 79 -11.52 -14.84 -5.02
C LEU A 79 -10.29 -14.02 -4.63
N LEU A 80 -10.18 -13.66 -3.34
CA LEU A 80 -9.00 -12.97 -2.82
C LEU A 80 -7.75 -13.82 -3.01
N ASN A 81 -7.81 -15.14 -2.74
CA ASN A 81 -6.66 -16.02 -2.93
C ASN A 81 -6.16 -16.03 -4.39
N ILE A 82 -7.06 -16.10 -5.37
CA ILE A 82 -6.71 -16.03 -6.80
C ILE A 82 -6.03 -14.69 -7.13
N TYR A 83 -6.56 -13.59 -6.61
CA TYR A 83 -5.95 -12.27 -6.79
C TYR A 83 -4.56 -12.18 -6.14
N TYR A 84 -4.41 -12.71 -4.92
CA TYR A 84 -3.15 -12.69 -4.17
C TYR A 84 -2.06 -13.53 -4.84
N ILE A 85 -2.36 -14.71 -5.37
CA ILE A 85 -1.35 -15.52 -6.09
C ILE A 85 -0.82 -14.78 -7.33
N VAL A 86 -1.65 -14.00 -8.02
CA VAL A 86 -1.22 -13.19 -9.17
C VAL A 86 -0.25 -12.11 -8.72
N ILE A 87 -0.58 -11.34 -7.66
CA ILE A 87 0.34 -10.32 -7.13
C ILE A 87 1.66 -10.94 -6.70
N LEU A 88 1.62 -12.07 -6.00
CA LEU A 88 2.84 -12.76 -5.57
C LEU A 88 3.69 -13.22 -6.77
N ALA A 89 3.04 -13.68 -7.85
CA ALA A 89 3.74 -14.03 -9.09
C ALA A 89 4.43 -12.81 -9.72
N TRP A 90 3.77 -11.66 -9.79
CA TRP A 90 4.39 -10.41 -10.24
C TRP A 90 5.53 -9.97 -9.33
N GLY A 91 5.34 -10.03 -8.01
CA GLY A 91 6.38 -9.70 -7.03
C GLY A 91 7.62 -10.59 -7.18
N LEU A 92 7.43 -11.89 -7.38
CA LEU A 92 8.51 -12.84 -7.63
C LEU A 92 9.20 -12.60 -8.97
N TYR A 93 8.45 -12.26 -10.02
CA TYR A 93 9.01 -11.86 -11.31
C TYR A 93 9.95 -10.65 -11.16
N TYR A 94 9.49 -9.58 -10.51
CA TYR A 94 10.34 -8.40 -10.27
C TYR A 94 11.53 -8.71 -9.36
N LEU A 95 11.37 -9.58 -8.38
CA LEU A 95 12.46 -10.02 -7.51
C LEU A 95 13.58 -10.70 -8.31
N PHE A 96 13.25 -11.59 -9.24
CA PHE A 96 14.27 -12.24 -10.09
C PHE A 96 14.93 -11.26 -11.08
N GLN A 97 14.21 -10.25 -11.56
CA GLN A 97 14.76 -9.21 -12.42
C GLN A 97 15.76 -8.30 -11.70
N CYS A 98 15.72 -8.22 -10.37
CA CYS A 98 16.69 -7.45 -9.56
C CYS A 98 18.07 -8.11 -9.42
N PHE A 99 18.22 -9.41 -9.75
CA PHE A 99 19.53 -10.08 -9.73
C PHE A 99 20.37 -9.80 -10.98
N GLN A 100 19.82 -9.07 -11.96
CA GLN A 100 20.56 -8.62 -13.12
C GLN A 100 21.46 -7.43 -12.75
N PRO A 101 22.70 -7.34 -13.30
CA PRO A 101 23.62 -6.25 -12.99
C PRO A 101 23.11 -4.86 -13.42
N GLU A 102 22.25 -4.82 -14.45
CA GLU A 102 21.53 -3.62 -14.85
C GLU A 102 20.02 -3.91 -14.82
N LEU A 103 19.25 -3.08 -14.10
CA LEU A 103 17.81 -3.26 -14.00
C LEU A 103 17.13 -2.88 -15.33
N PRO A 104 16.21 -3.70 -15.86
CA PRO A 104 15.65 -3.49 -17.21
C PRO A 104 14.74 -2.27 -17.33
N TRP A 105 14.21 -1.76 -16.22
CA TRP A 105 13.42 -0.52 -16.16
C TRP A 105 14.24 0.72 -15.76
N ALA A 106 15.56 0.61 -15.67
CA ALA A 106 16.43 1.76 -15.37
C ALA A 106 16.78 2.60 -16.61
N LYS A 107 16.67 2.03 -17.82
CA LYS A 107 17.05 2.67 -19.09
C LYS A 107 15.89 2.75 -20.07
N CYS A 108 15.95 3.73 -20.97
CA CYS A 108 14.94 3.96 -22.00
C CYS A 108 15.15 3.14 -23.27
N ASN A 109 16.27 2.42 -23.40
CA ASN A 109 16.62 1.68 -24.61
C ASN A 109 16.04 0.26 -24.63
N GLN A 110 14.72 0.14 -24.76
CA GLN A 110 14.05 -1.17 -24.73
C GLN A 110 12.79 -1.22 -25.59
N SER A 111 12.46 -2.40 -26.10
CA SER A 111 11.39 -2.62 -27.09
C SER A 111 9.98 -2.20 -26.65
N TRP A 112 9.71 -2.14 -25.34
CA TRP A 112 8.42 -1.70 -24.80
C TRP A 112 8.36 -0.20 -24.48
N ASN A 113 9.46 0.54 -24.69
CA ASN A 113 9.51 1.97 -24.40
C ASN A 113 8.99 2.79 -25.57
N THR A 114 8.39 3.93 -25.23
CA THR A 114 7.93 4.92 -26.20
C THR A 114 8.98 5.99 -26.43
N ASP A 115 8.88 6.73 -27.54
CA ASP A 115 9.83 7.79 -27.95
C ASP A 115 9.94 8.95 -26.94
N ARG A 116 9.04 9.02 -25.95
CA ARG A 116 9.02 10.05 -24.89
C ARG A 116 9.67 9.59 -23.58
N CYS A 117 10.41 8.49 -23.57
CA CYS A 117 11.09 8.00 -22.37
C CYS A 117 12.26 8.93 -21.99
N ILE A 118 12.39 9.26 -20.70
CA ILE A 118 13.45 10.12 -20.14
C ILE A 118 14.20 9.33 -19.07
N GLU A 119 15.51 9.26 -19.16
CA GLU A 119 16.35 8.53 -18.20
C GLU A 119 16.70 9.38 -16.96
N ASP A 120 16.67 8.74 -15.79
CA ASP A 120 16.90 9.39 -14.49
C ASP A 120 18.37 9.83 -14.29
N THR A 121 19.30 9.28 -15.09
CA THR A 121 20.72 9.68 -15.16
C THR A 121 20.88 11.13 -15.59
N TYR A 122 20.02 11.63 -16.49
CA TYR A 122 19.98 13.04 -16.90
C TYR A 122 19.59 13.97 -15.74
N ARG A 123 18.79 13.47 -14.78
CA ARG A 123 18.37 14.18 -13.56
C ARG A 123 19.42 14.12 -12.43
N LYS A 124 20.24 13.07 -12.39
CA LYS A 124 21.25 12.77 -11.35
C LYS A 124 22.66 13.32 -11.59
N ASN A 125 22.92 14.03 -12.68
CA ASN A 125 24.19 14.79 -12.86
C ASN A 125 24.46 15.83 -11.74
N LYS A 126 23.57 15.93 -10.74
CA LYS A 126 23.72 16.72 -9.51
C LYS A 126 24.07 15.95 -8.22
N SER A 127 24.11 14.61 -8.15
CA SER A 127 24.26 13.91 -6.84
C SER A 127 24.89 12.48 -6.85
N LEU A 128 25.70 12.12 -7.84
CA LEU A 128 25.98 10.72 -8.24
C LEU A 128 26.97 9.87 -7.40
N TRP A 129 27.69 10.35 -6.38
CA TRP A 129 28.85 9.58 -5.84
C TRP A 129 28.60 8.56 -4.71
N LEU A 130 27.36 8.34 -4.24
CA LEU A 130 27.13 7.54 -3.01
C LEU A 130 26.46 6.16 -3.18
N ALA A 131 26.08 5.75 -4.40
CA ALA A 131 25.29 4.52 -4.61
C ALA A 131 26.10 3.28 -5.06
N ALA A 132 27.42 3.40 -5.23
CA ALA A 132 28.20 2.44 -6.02
C ALA A 132 28.79 1.23 -5.25
N ASN A 133 28.33 0.88 -4.04
CA ASN A 133 28.91 -0.27 -3.35
C ASN A 133 27.96 -1.00 -2.39
N ALA A 134 27.25 -2.02 -2.89
CA ALA A 134 26.61 -3.04 -2.05
C ALA A 134 26.46 -4.36 -2.83
N THR A 135 27.32 -5.34 -2.56
CA THR A 135 27.21 -6.72 -3.07
C THR A 135 27.27 -7.73 -1.92
N ASN A 136 26.48 -8.80 -2.11
CA ASN A 136 26.37 -10.06 -1.35
C ASN A 136 25.33 -10.15 -0.23
N PHE A 137 24.26 -10.92 -0.48
CA PHE A 137 23.46 -11.57 0.56
C PHE A 137 23.08 -12.99 0.13
N THR A 138 23.55 -13.98 0.89
CA THR A 138 23.21 -15.40 0.75
C THR A 138 22.71 -15.94 2.11
N SER A 139 21.47 -16.47 2.12
CA SER A 139 20.82 -17.36 3.12
C SER A 139 20.55 -16.81 4.54
N PRO A 140 19.56 -17.30 5.35
CA PRO A 140 18.58 -18.40 5.19
C PRO A 140 17.10 -17.96 5.30
N VAL A 141 16.24 -18.44 4.38
CA VAL A 141 15.06 -17.69 3.92
C VAL A 141 13.85 -17.62 4.88
N VAL A 142 13.68 -18.50 5.87
CA VAL A 142 12.38 -18.61 6.56
C VAL A 142 12.24 -17.78 7.85
N TYR A 143 13.33 -17.52 8.60
CA TYR A 143 13.32 -16.61 9.75
C TYR A 143 13.59 -15.15 9.35
N ILE A 144 14.19 -14.97 8.16
CA ILE A 144 14.42 -13.68 7.55
C ILE A 144 13.11 -13.11 7.00
N THR A 145 12.20 -13.87 6.39
CA THR A 145 10.99 -13.30 5.75
C THR A 145 10.06 -12.54 6.70
N ALA A 146 10.01 -12.88 8.00
CA ALA A 146 9.21 -12.16 8.98
C ALA A 146 9.91 -10.91 9.53
N THR A 147 11.24 -10.92 9.63
CA THR A 147 12.06 -9.82 10.20
C THR A 147 12.55 -8.84 9.14
N PHE A 148 12.75 -9.32 7.91
CA PHE A 148 13.26 -8.58 6.76
C PHE A 148 12.38 -7.40 6.37
N PRO A 149 11.03 -7.49 6.35
CA PRO A 149 10.21 -6.32 6.09
C PRO A 149 10.43 -5.23 7.13
N PHE A 150 10.55 -5.57 8.42
CA PHE A 150 10.80 -4.58 9.47
C PHE A 150 12.20 -3.97 9.37
N VAL A 151 13.24 -4.78 9.15
CA VAL A 151 14.62 -4.29 8.97
C VAL A 151 14.72 -3.41 7.72
N MET A 152 14.11 -3.84 6.60
CA MET A 152 14.04 -3.08 5.36
C MET A 152 13.31 -1.74 5.58
N LEU A 153 12.16 -1.75 6.26
CA LEU A 153 11.40 -0.53 6.56
C LEU A 153 12.22 0.43 7.43
N ILE A 154 12.96 -0.06 8.43
CA ILE A 154 13.83 0.77 9.27
C ILE A 154 14.97 1.39 8.43
N VAL A 155 15.64 0.60 7.58
CA VAL A 155 16.71 1.10 6.71
C VAL A 155 16.17 2.14 5.72
N LEU A 156 15.00 1.87 5.11
CA LEU A 156 14.34 2.80 4.20
C LEU A 156 13.86 4.06 4.93
N LEU A 157 13.41 3.96 6.16
CA LEU A 157 13.01 5.11 6.99
C LEU A 157 14.22 5.99 7.28
N ILE A 158 15.34 5.42 7.77
CA ILE A 158 16.57 6.15 8.07
C ILE A 158 17.09 6.84 6.80
N ARG A 159 17.16 6.12 5.68
CA ARG A 159 17.55 6.72 4.40
C ARG A 159 16.59 7.82 3.99
N GLY A 160 15.28 7.56 4.03
CA GLY A 160 14.23 8.51 3.67
C GLY A 160 14.30 9.82 4.44
N VAL A 161 14.55 9.79 5.76
CA VAL A 161 14.66 11.02 6.58
C VAL A 161 15.99 11.76 6.38
N THR A 162 17.05 11.08 5.94
CA THR A 162 18.34 11.71 5.63
C THR A 162 18.39 12.40 4.27
N LEU A 163 17.38 12.20 3.39
CA LEU A 163 17.33 12.89 2.11
C LEU A 163 16.92 14.36 2.26
N PRO A 164 17.53 15.29 1.49
CA PRO A 164 17.13 16.69 1.50
C PRO A 164 15.69 16.83 1.00
N GLY A 165 14.85 17.56 1.74
CA GLY A 165 13.44 17.74 1.42
C GLY A 165 12.48 16.75 2.10
N ALA A 166 12.98 15.81 2.92
CA ALA A 166 12.13 14.87 3.68
C ALA A 166 11.11 15.57 4.60
N SER A 167 11.47 16.69 5.22
CA SER A 167 10.60 17.45 6.12
C SER A 167 9.35 18.03 5.43
N ALA A 168 9.44 18.38 4.15
CA ALA A 168 8.28 18.85 3.37
C ALA A 168 7.28 17.71 3.11
N GLY A 169 7.78 16.51 2.80
CA GLY A 169 6.94 15.31 2.63
C GLY A 169 6.26 14.90 3.94
N ILE A 170 7.00 14.90 5.04
CA ILE A 170 6.45 14.58 6.38
C ILE A 170 5.38 15.59 6.77
N LYS A 171 5.63 16.88 6.58
CA LYS A 171 4.66 17.94 6.89
C LYS A 171 3.40 17.82 6.03
N PHE A 172 3.55 17.51 4.75
CA PHE A 172 2.42 17.27 3.85
C PHE A 172 1.59 16.05 4.29
N TYR A 173 2.23 14.98 4.77
CA TYR A 173 1.53 13.77 5.21
C TYR A 173 0.82 13.95 6.56
N LEU A 174 1.48 14.58 7.54
CA LEU A 174 0.99 14.61 8.93
C LEU A 174 0.13 15.83 9.28
N TYR A 175 0.26 16.96 8.60
CA TYR A 175 -0.46 18.18 8.98
C TYR A 175 -1.95 18.05 8.65
N PRO A 176 -2.86 18.03 9.64
CA PRO A 176 -4.27 17.81 9.38
C PRO A 176 -4.96 19.10 8.93
N ASP A 177 -5.60 19.07 7.75
CA ASP A 177 -6.60 20.07 7.37
C ASP A 177 -7.98 19.63 7.87
N LEU A 178 -8.39 20.15 9.03
CA LEU A 178 -9.66 19.79 9.69
C LEU A 178 -10.89 20.24 8.90
N ALA A 179 -10.76 21.21 8.00
CA ALA A 179 -11.89 21.66 7.19
C ALA A 179 -12.45 20.55 6.28
N ARG A 180 -11.63 19.52 6.01
CA ARG A 180 -11.94 18.41 5.10
C ARG A 180 -12.67 17.24 5.77
N LEU A 181 -12.69 17.16 7.11
CA LEU A 181 -13.49 16.17 7.84
C LEU A 181 -15.01 16.37 7.69
N LYS A 182 -15.42 17.54 7.18
CA LYS A 182 -16.82 17.86 6.93
C LYS A 182 -17.30 17.33 5.57
N ASP A 183 -16.39 17.09 4.65
CA ASP A 183 -16.71 16.54 3.33
C ASP A 183 -16.91 15.01 3.50
N PRO A 184 -18.08 14.44 3.12
CA PRO A 184 -18.37 13.02 3.30
C PRO A 184 -17.74 12.11 2.21
N GLU A 185 -16.97 12.68 1.28
CA GLU A 185 -16.23 11.98 0.22
C GLU A 185 -14.82 11.60 0.69
#